data_AF-A0A661VSF2-F1
#
_entry.id   AF-A0A661VSF2-F1
#
_cell.length_a   1.000
_cell.length_b   1.000
_cell.length_c   1.000
_cell.angle_alpha   90.00
_cell.angle_beta   90.00
_cell.angle_gamma   90.00
#
_symmetry.space_group_name_H-M   'P 1'
#
loop_
_entity.id
_entity.type
_entity.pdbx_description
1 polymer ?
#
loop_
_entity_poly.entity_id
_entity_poly.type
_entity_poly.pdbx_seq_one_letter_code
_entity_poly.pdbx_strand_id
1 'polypeptide(L)'
;MWCLIDEIVCIPLCGNRDQARVGHSIEELVVRRVFGITLGYENLDYHNRQRLDPMLAIAVGKIDPTGSDSVLERDRCFALGGKSTLNRTELSSEKKNRYR
;
A
#
# COMPACT_ATOMS: atom_id res chain seq x y z
N MET A 1 -5.68 20.98 8.80
CA MET A 1 -5.65 20.76 7.34
C MET A 1 -5.32 19.32 6.96
N TRP A 2 -4.63 18.55 7.83
CA TRP A 2 -4.38 17.11 7.64
C TRP A 2 -5.53 16.17 8.04
N CYS A 3 -6.46 16.57 8.93
CA CYS A 3 -7.58 15.70 9.34
C CYS A 3 -8.67 15.44 8.28
N LEU A 4 -8.82 16.29 7.26
CA LEU A 4 -9.92 16.15 6.29
C LEU A 4 -9.61 15.10 5.20
N ILE A 5 -8.32 14.77 5.03
CA ILE A 5 -7.86 13.83 4.00
C ILE A 5 -8.06 12.40 4.50
N ASP A 6 -7.81 12.13 5.79
CA ASP A 6 -7.98 10.80 6.41
C ASP A 6 -9.39 10.22 6.21
N GLU A 7 -10.43 11.05 6.36
CA GLU A 7 -11.82 10.59 6.37
C GLU A 7 -12.34 10.19 4.98
N ILE A 8 -11.91 10.90 3.92
CA ILE A 8 -12.34 10.64 2.53
C ILE A 8 -11.52 9.49 1.91
N VAL A 9 -10.23 9.40 2.28
CA VAL A 9 -9.28 8.47 1.69
C VAL A 9 -9.34 7.09 2.34
N CYS A 10 -9.86 6.95 3.58
CA CYS A 10 -9.96 5.64 4.23
C CYS A 10 -11.12 4.75 3.70
N ILE A 11 -12.20 5.36 3.21
CA ILE A 11 -13.46 4.68 2.85
C ILE A 11 -13.30 3.58 1.77
N PRO A 12 -12.53 3.74 0.68
CA PRO A 12 -12.48 2.74 -0.40
C PRO A 12 -11.77 1.43 -0.01
N LEU A 13 -10.82 1.46 0.91
CA LEU A 13 -10.17 0.24 1.45
C LEU A 13 -10.80 -0.25 2.75
N CYS A 14 -11.53 0.60 3.48
CA CYS A 14 -12.21 0.20 4.70
C CYS A 14 -13.57 -0.51 4.42
N GLY A 15 -14.21 -0.20 3.28
CA GLY A 15 -15.50 -0.76 2.89
C GLY A 15 -15.56 -2.29 2.87
N ASN A 16 -16.23 -2.86 3.88
CA ASN A 16 -16.48 -4.29 4.09
C ASN A 16 -15.23 -5.18 4.30
N ARG A 17 -14.08 -4.60 4.66
CA ARG A 17 -12.86 -5.37 4.97
C ARG A 17 -12.72 -5.60 6.47
N ASP A 18 -12.22 -6.78 6.81
CA ASP A 18 -11.77 -7.11 8.17
C ASP A 18 -10.65 -6.14 8.57
N GLN A 19 -10.92 -5.26 9.54
CA GLN A 19 -10.01 -4.21 9.97
C GLN A 19 -8.72 -4.75 10.57
N ALA A 20 -8.75 -5.97 11.13
CA ALA A 20 -7.53 -6.63 11.64
C ALA A 20 -6.52 -6.96 10.52
N ARG A 21 -6.93 -6.85 9.25
CA ARG A 21 -6.10 -7.14 8.06
C ARG A 21 -5.75 -5.90 7.25
N VAL A 22 -6.16 -4.72 7.70
CA VAL A 22 -5.85 -3.43 7.06
C VAL A 22 -4.55 -2.89 7.68
N GLY A 23 -3.44 -3.04 6.98
CA GLY A 23 -2.11 -2.60 7.44
C GLY A 23 -1.54 -1.36 6.73
N HIS A 24 -2.25 -0.82 5.74
CA HIS A 24 -1.82 0.36 4.98
C HIS A 24 -2.97 1.32 4.73
N SER A 25 -2.72 2.61 4.90
CA SER A 25 -3.66 3.66 4.49
C SER A 25 -3.65 3.82 2.96
N ILE A 26 -4.71 4.40 2.40
CA ILE A 26 -4.71 4.69 0.96
C ILE A 26 -3.66 5.76 0.63
N GLU A 27 -3.42 6.74 1.50
CA GLU A 27 -2.36 7.73 1.32
C GLU A 27 -0.99 7.05 1.17
N GLU A 28 -0.64 6.13 2.08
CA GLU A 28 0.62 5.39 2.00
C GLU A 28 0.75 4.61 0.68
N LEU A 29 -0.35 4.01 0.21
CA LEU A 29 -0.37 3.26 -1.05
C LEU A 29 -0.23 4.18 -2.27
N VAL A 30 -0.86 5.35 -2.26
CA VAL A 30 -0.76 6.35 -3.33
C VAL A 30 0.64 6.95 -3.37
N VAL A 31 1.17 7.41 -2.23
CA VAL A 31 2.52 7.98 -2.11
C VAL A 31 3.56 6.96 -2.55
N ARG A 32 3.45 5.72 -2.09
CA ARG A 32 4.31 4.62 -2.55
C ARG A 32 4.26 4.46 -4.06
N ARG A 33 3.06 4.53 -4.65
CA ARG A 33 2.90 4.35 -6.10
C ARG A 33 3.55 5.48 -6.88
N VAL A 34 3.34 6.72 -6.45
CA VAL A 34 3.97 7.91 -7.05
C VAL A 34 5.49 7.78 -7.01
N PHE A 35 6.09 7.44 -5.86
CA PHE A 35 7.53 7.22 -5.77
C PHE A 35 8.03 6.10 -6.67
N GLY A 36 7.30 4.98 -6.76
CA GLY A 36 7.65 3.90 -7.67
C GLY A 36 7.73 4.39 -9.13
N ILE A 37 6.74 5.16 -9.58
CA ILE A 37 6.72 5.73 -10.93
C ILE A 37 7.90 6.71 -11.12
N THR A 38 8.14 7.62 -10.17
CA THR A 38 9.23 8.60 -10.27
C THR A 38 10.62 7.95 -10.32
N LEU A 39 10.78 6.80 -9.66
CA LEU A 39 12.02 6.00 -9.68
C LEU A 39 12.15 5.11 -10.92
N GLY A 40 11.19 5.15 -11.86
CA GLY A 40 11.18 4.32 -13.08
C GLY A 40 10.64 2.90 -12.86
N TYR A 41 10.02 2.62 -11.71
CA TYR A 41 9.39 1.34 -11.38
C TYR A 41 7.88 1.36 -11.63
N GLU A 42 7.51 1.63 -12.88
CA GLU A 42 6.11 1.72 -13.32
C GLU A 42 5.38 0.37 -13.27
N ASN A 43 6.06 -0.76 -13.45
CA ASN A 43 5.44 -2.08 -13.37
C ASN A 43 5.23 -2.51 -11.92
N LEU A 44 4.00 -2.92 -11.60
CA LEU A 44 3.58 -3.44 -10.30
C LEU A 44 4.44 -4.59 -9.79
N ASP A 45 5.00 -5.43 -10.67
CA ASP A 45 5.86 -6.54 -10.26
C ASP A 45 7.14 -6.10 -9.54
N TYR A 46 7.68 -4.91 -9.85
CA TYR A 46 8.85 -4.37 -9.16
C TYR A 46 8.58 -4.03 -7.69
N HIS A 47 7.33 -3.72 -7.35
CA HIS A 47 6.94 -3.34 -5.99
C HIS A 47 7.01 -4.50 -4.97
N ASN A 48 7.05 -5.76 -5.43
CA ASN A 48 7.25 -6.91 -4.54
C ASN A 48 8.67 -6.99 -3.98
N ARG A 49 9.67 -6.49 -4.70
CA ARG A 49 11.05 -6.43 -4.22
C ARG A 49 11.27 -5.17 -3.39
N GLN A 50 10.77 -4.03 -3.87
CA GLN A 50 10.93 -2.74 -3.18
C GLN A 50 10.19 -2.64 -1.85
N ARG A 51 9.26 -3.55 -1.53
CA ARG A 51 8.58 -3.51 -0.23
C ARG A 51 9.48 -3.82 0.96
N LEU A 52 10.69 -4.32 0.66
CA LEU A 52 11.77 -4.59 1.58
C LEU A 52 12.72 -3.40 1.72
N ASP A 53 12.53 -2.32 0.95
CA ASP A 53 13.41 -1.17 0.98
C ASP A 53 13.01 -0.24 2.13
N PRO A 54 13.84 -0.12 3.19
CA PRO A 54 13.53 0.73 4.32
C PRO A 54 13.62 2.22 3.98
N MET A 55 14.43 2.62 2.99
CA MET A 55 14.50 4.02 2.57
C MET A 55 13.21 4.44 1.86
N LEU A 56 12.67 3.57 1.01
CA LEU A 56 11.36 3.80 0.42
C LEU A 56 10.25 3.82 1.48
N ALA A 57 10.36 2.97 2.52
CA ALA A 57 9.41 2.98 3.63
C ALA A 57 9.42 4.30 4.41
N ILE A 58 10.61 4.84 4.68
CA ILE A 58 10.78 6.17 5.30
C ILE A 58 10.19 7.26 4.40
N ALA A 59 10.47 7.22 3.09
CA ALA A 59 9.94 8.21 2.15
C ALA A 59 8.40 8.22 2.10
N VAL A 60 7.78 7.04 2.23
CA VAL A 60 6.32 6.89 2.31
C VAL A 60 5.75 7.32 3.67
N GLY A 61 6.59 7.54 4.68
CA GLY A 61 6.18 7.99 6.02
C GLY A 61 5.90 6.86 7.01
N LYS A 62 6.42 5.64 6.78
CA LYS A 62 6.26 4.54 7.73
C LYS A 62 7.02 4.79 9.02
N ILE A 63 6.33 4.63 10.16
CA ILE A 63 6.91 4.71 11.50
C ILE A 63 7.91 3.57 11.73
N ASP A 64 7.54 2.35 11.32
CA ASP A 64 8.41 1.19 11.31
C ASP A 64 8.81 0.86 9.85
N PRO A 65 9.99 1.31 9.39
CA PRO A 65 10.45 1.07 8.03
C PRO A 65 10.93 -0.37 7.81
N THR A 66 11.05 -1.18 8.86
CA THR A 66 11.42 -2.60 8.76
C THR A 66 10.20 -3.52 8.70
N GLY A 67 9.04 -3.08 9.22
CA GLY A 67 7.83 -3.88 9.30
C GLY A 67 7.92 -4.98 10.36
N SER A 68 8.77 -4.81 11.37
CA SER A 68 8.88 -5.66 12.55
C SER A 68 7.61 -5.64 13.41
N ASP A 69 6.91 -4.51 13.46
CA ASP A 69 5.73 -4.27 14.32
C ASP A 69 4.42 -4.78 13.71
N SER A 70 4.48 -5.47 12.55
CA SER A 70 3.32 -6.06 11.90
C SER A 70 2.60 -7.08 12.79
N VAL A 71 1.30 -6.87 12.99
CA VAL A 71 0.40 -7.79 13.74
C VAL A 71 0.36 -9.18 13.10
N LEU A 72 0.40 -9.23 11.77
CA LEU A 72 0.42 -10.49 11.01
C LEU A 72 1.85 -10.97 10.84
N GLU A 73 2.13 -12.18 11.34
CA GLU A 73 3.47 -12.80 11.27
C GLU A 73 4.03 -12.90 9.85
N ARG A 74 3.17 -13.18 8.87
CA ARG A 74 3.55 -13.24 7.44
C ARG A 74 3.94 -11.88 6.84
N ASP A 75 3.49 -10.79 7.47
CA ASP A 75 3.72 -9.42 7.04
C ASP A 75 4.85 -8.77 7.86
N ARG A 76 5.46 -9.52 8.80
CA ARG A 76 6.72 -9.14 9.41
C ARG A 76 7.81 -9.05 8.36
N CYS A 77 8.69 -8.07 8.50
CA CYS A 77 9.73 -7.71 7.53
C CYS A 77 9.22 -7.03 6.24
N PHE A 78 7.93 -6.72 6.15
CA PHE A 78 7.34 -6.04 4.99
C PHE A 78 6.65 -4.75 5.41
N ALA A 79 7.41 -3.66 5.49
CA ALA A 79 6.87 -2.35 5.88
C ALA A 79 5.86 -1.78 4.86
N LEU A 80 5.93 -2.19 3.59
CA LEU A 80 5.13 -1.62 2.51
C LEU A 80 4.23 -2.65 1.81
N GLY A 81 3.04 -2.23 1.36
CA GLY A 81 2.05 -3.11 0.74
C GLY A 81 2.44 -3.59 -0.67
N GLY A 82 2.56 -4.91 -0.87
CA GLY A 82 3.03 -5.51 -2.14
C GLY A 82 2.11 -5.29 -3.36
N LYS A 83 2.49 -5.89 -4.50
CA LYS A 83 1.83 -5.66 -5.81
C LYS A 83 0.31 -5.86 -5.77
N SER A 84 -0.17 -6.87 -5.07
CA SER A 84 -1.61 -7.19 -5.00
C SER A 84 -2.39 -6.16 -4.21
N THR A 85 -1.75 -5.43 -3.29
CA THR A 85 -2.37 -4.35 -2.53
C THR A 85 -2.46 -3.08 -3.38
N LEU A 86 -1.39 -2.73 -4.10
CA LEU A 86 -1.39 -1.62 -5.07
C LEU A 86 -2.32 -1.88 -6.27
N ASN A 87 -2.34 -3.10 -6.79
CA ASN A 87 -3.24 -3.48 -7.88
C ASN A 87 -4.72 -3.31 -7.49
N ARG A 88 -5.05 -3.51 -6.20
CA ARG A 88 -6.41 -3.27 -5.70
C ARG A 88 -6.77 -1.79 -5.66
N THR A 89 -5.81 -0.89 -5.41
CA THR A 89 -6.07 0.56 -5.46
C THR A 89 -6.24 1.04 -6.90
N GLU A 90 -5.48 0.49 -7.85
CA GLU A 90 -5.58 0.84 -9.27
C GLU A 90 -6.86 0.29 -9.93
N LEU A 91 -7.27 -0.93 -9.57
CA LEU A 91 -8.42 -1.60 -10.18
C LEU A 91 -9.74 -1.41 -9.41
N SER A 92 -9.77 -0.65 -8.31
CA SER A 92 -10.97 -0.50 -7.49
C SER A 92 -12.16 0.13 -8.24
N SER A 93 -11.92 0.81 -9.36
CA SER A 93 -12.94 1.41 -10.23
C SER A 93 -13.35 0.49 -11.40
N GLU A 94 -12.54 -0.52 -11.76
CA GLU A 94 -12.77 -1.39 -12.91
C GLU A 94 -13.24 -2.79 -12.50
N LYS A 95 -14.50 -3.14 -12.78
CA LYS A 95 -14.98 -4.53 -12.69
C LYS A 95 -14.46 -5.37 -13.86
N LYS A 96 -13.14 -5.58 -13.95
CA LYS A 96 -12.56 -6.54 -14.90
C LYS A 96 -12.42 -7.92 -14.25
N ASN A 97 -13.11 -8.90 -14.83
CA ASN A 97 -12.91 -10.30 -14.48
C ASN A 97 -11.62 -10.79 -15.16
N ARG A 98 -10.71 -11.44 -14.40
CA ARG A 98 -9.47 -12.05 -14.94
C ARG A 98 -9.69 -13.11 -16.02
N TYR A 99 -10.92 -13.60 -16.16
CA TYR A 99 -11.31 -14.66 -17.09
C TYR A 99 -12.26 -14.20 -18.20
N ARG A 100 -12.37 -12.89 -18.43
CA ARG A 100 -13.33 -12.34 -19.40
C ARG A 100 -12.68 -11.35 -20.34
#